data_AF-A0A6L7U6S5-F1
#
_entry.id   AF-A0A6L7U6S5-F1
#
_cell.length_a   1.000
_cell.length_b   1.000
_cell.length_c   1.000
_cell.angle_alpha   90.00
_cell.angle_beta   90.00
_cell.angle_gamma   90.00
#
_symmetry.space_group_name_H-M   'P 1'
#
loop_
_entity.id
_entity.type
_entity.pdbx_description
1 polymer ?
#
loop_
_entity_poly.entity_id
_entity_poly.type
_entity_poly.pdbx_seq_one_letter_code
_entity_poly.pdbx_strand_id
1 'polypeptide(L)'
;MTRWETRQGDRHRHGTHDYHEEDIVGQANMCEAMFDWLEDDTAVHALNLDSALQDFRLMLAMYMSGLSGRPESLESPPMPDLLAAMRSRLA
;
A
#
# COMPACT_ATOMS: atom_id res chain seq x y z
N MET A 1 6.02 -18.28 12.37
CA MET A 1 5.98 -17.22 13.41
C MET A 1 7.11 -16.19 13.30
N THR A 2 6.77 -14.97 12.89
CA THR A 2 7.63 -13.79 12.81
C THR A 2 7.31 -12.85 13.99
N ARG A 3 8.32 -12.19 14.55
CA ARG A 3 8.10 -11.17 15.59
C ARG A 3 8.15 -9.78 14.96
N TRP A 4 7.28 -8.89 15.42
CA TRP A 4 7.31 -7.50 15.03
C TRP A 4 7.36 -6.60 16.26
N GLU A 5 7.92 -5.42 16.08
CA GLU A 5 8.04 -4.39 17.10
C GLU A 5 7.88 -3.02 16.44
N THR A 6 7.12 -2.13 17.07
CA THR A 6 7.01 -0.71 16.67
C THR A 6 7.26 0.17 17.88
N ARG A 7 7.98 1.27 17.66
CA ARG A 7 8.21 2.30 18.67
C ARG A 7 7.81 3.67 18.13
N GLN A 8 6.95 4.36 18.87
CA GLN A 8 6.47 5.69 18.54
C GLN A 8 6.58 6.58 19.78
N GLY A 9 7.68 7.35 19.87
CA GLY A 9 8.07 8.03 21.11
C GLY A 9 8.31 7.02 22.24
N ASP A 10 7.58 7.19 23.35
CA ASP A 10 7.63 6.29 24.51
C ASP A 10 6.72 5.07 24.38
N ARG A 11 5.85 5.01 23.36
CA ARG A 11 4.99 3.85 23.14
C ARG A 11 5.76 2.74 22.44
N HIS A 12 5.77 1.59 23.07
CA HIS A 12 6.36 0.36 22.57
C HIS A 12 5.25 -0.67 22.37
N ARG A 13 5.18 -1.25 21.17
CA ARG A 13 4.25 -2.35 20.85
C ARG A 13 5.04 -3.46 20.21
N HIS A 14 4.76 -4.69 20.61
CA HIS A 14 5.36 -5.88 20.04
C HIS A 14 4.32 -6.97 19.87
N GLY A 15 4.62 -7.95 19.03
CA GLY A 15 3.75 -9.08 18.81
C GLY A 15 4.47 -10.21 18.08
N THR A 16 3.77 -11.34 18.02
CA THR A 16 4.10 -12.45 17.14
C THR A 16 3.00 -12.56 16.10
N HIS A 17 3.41 -12.83 14.86
CA HIS A 17 2.52 -12.98 13.74
C HIS A 17 2.84 -14.28 13.02
N ASP A 18 1.85 -15.09 12.70
CA ASP A 18 2.05 -16.23 11.83
C ASP A 18 1.47 -15.95 10.44
N TYR A 19 2.35 -15.49 9.54
CA TYR A 19 1.98 -15.22 8.16
C TYR A 19 1.45 -16.46 7.45
N HIS A 20 1.85 -17.67 7.84
CA HIS A 20 1.36 -18.87 7.17
C HIS A 20 -0.13 -19.11 7.44
N GLU A 21 -0.58 -18.88 8.68
CA GLU A 21 -2.00 -19.00 9.02
C GLU A 21 -2.83 -17.92 8.31
N GLU A 22 -2.29 -16.70 8.20
CA GLU A 22 -2.96 -15.62 7.50
C GLU A 22 -2.96 -15.79 5.98
N ASP A 23 -1.92 -16.36 5.39
CA ASP A 23 -1.85 -16.63 3.95
C ASP A 23 -2.98 -17.59 3.53
N ILE A 24 -3.31 -18.58 4.38
CA ILE A 24 -4.43 -19.50 4.13
C ILE A 24 -5.75 -18.74 4.11
N VAL A 25 -6.00 -17.88 5.10
CA VAL A 25 -7.22 -17.07 5.18
C VAL A 25 -7.29 -16.07 4.01
N GLY A 26 -6.17 -15.43 3.70
CA GLY A 26 -6.05 -14.50 2.58
C GLY A 26 -6.36 -15.18 1.25
N GLN A 27 -5.77 -16.36 1.00
CA GLN A 27 -6.03 -17.12 -0.22
C GLN A 27 -7.50 -17.57 -0.30
N ALA A 28 -8.09 -18.04 0.79
CA ALA A 28 -9.51 -18.38 0.82
C ALA A 28 -10.39 -17.17 0.47
N ASN A 29 -10.15 -16.02 1.08
CA ASN A 29 -10.90 -14.79 0.81
C ASN A 29 -10.74 -14.31 -0.64
N MET A 30 -9.55 -14.46 -1.23
CA MET A 30 -9.33 -14.13 -2.65
C MET A 30 -10.10 -15.08 -3.58
N CYS A 31 -10.20 -16.36 -3.22
CA CYS A 31 -11.02 -17.31 -3.97
C CYS A 31 -12.51 -16.96 -3.88
N GLU A 32 -13.02 -16.64 -2.69
CA GLU A 32 -14.42 -16.22 -2.51
C GLU A 32 -14.72 -14.92 -3.26
N ALA A 33 -13.83 -13.93 -3.20
CA ALA A 33 -13.98 -12.68 -3.95
C ALA A 33 -14.05 -12.87 -5.47
N MET A 34 -13.42 -13.93 -6.01
CA MET A 34 -13.56 -14.28 -7.42
C MET A 34 -14.98 -14.79 -7.73
N PHE A 35 -15.57 -15.61 -6.85
CA PHE A 35 -16.95 -16.06 -7.02
C PHE A 35 -17.95 -14.90 -6.90
N ASP A 36 -17.77 -14.01 -5.93
CA ASP A 36 -18.57 -12.79 -5.81
C ASP A 36 -18.56 -11.98 -7.11
N TRP A 37 -17.37 -11.83 -7.71
CA TRP A 37 -17.22 -11.14 -8.99
C TRP A 37 -17.89 -11.85 -10.18
N LEU A 38 -17.88 -13.19 -10.19
CA LEU A 38 -18.58 -13.96 -11.24
C LEU A 38 -20.11 -13.84 -11.12
N GLU A 39 -20.64 -13.56 -9.93
CA GLU A 39 -22.06 -13.35 -9.68
C GLU A 39 -22.50 -11.89 -9.89
N ASP A 40 -21.59 -10.94 -9.67
CA ASP A 40 -21.82 -9.51 -9.82
C ASP A 40 -20.61 -8.80 -10.46
N ASP A 41 -20.75 -8.42 -11.74
CA ASP A 41 -19.72 -7.67 -12.49
C ASP A 41 -19.37 -6.31 -11.84
N THR A 42 -20.19 -5.80 -10.91
CA THR A 42 -19.91 -4.57 -10.16
C THR A 42 -19.10 -4.80 -8.89
N ALA A 43 -18.92 -6.05 -8.45
CA ALA A 43 -18.07 -6.38 -7.31
C ALA A 43 -16.60 -6.13 -7.66
N VAL A 44 -15.91 -5.38 -6.80
CA VAL A 44 -14.49 -5.04 -6.99
C VAL A 44 -13.61 -6.07 -6.29
N HIS A 45 -12.94 -6.91 -7.07
CA HIS A 45 -11.97 -7.86 -6.54
C HIS A 45 -10.80 -7.13 -5.83
N ALA A 46 -10.31 -7.67 -4.71
CA ALA A 46 -9.23 -7.05 -3.94
C ALA A 46 -7.91 -6.86 -4.71
N LEU A 47 -7.70 -7.65 -5.77
CA LEU A 47 -6.59 -7.53 -6.72
C LEU A 47 -6.93 -6.72 -7.99
N ASN A 48 -7.89 -5.81 -7.92
CA ASN A 48 -8.25 -4.93 -9.02
C ASN A 48 -7.08 -3.99 -9.38
N LEU A 49 -6.71 -3.96 -10.66
CA LEU A 49 -5.57 -3.19 -11.16
C LEU A 49 -5.78 -1.68 -11.00
N ASP A 50 -6.98 -1.17 -11.28
CA ASP A 50 -7.25 0.27 -11.21
C ASP A 50 -7.15 0.79 -9.78
N SER A 51 -7.70 0.04 -8.81
CA SER A 51 -7.54 0.31 -7.38
C SER A 51 -6.06 0.30 -6.98
N ALA A 52 -5.31 -0.74 -7.38
CA ALA A 52 -3.89 -0.82 -7.07
C ALA A 52 -3.10 0.37 -7.66
N LEU A 53 -3.38 0.76 -8.90
CA LEU A 53 -2.75 1.92 -9.54
C LEU A 53 -3.10 3.22 -8.82
N GLN A 54 -4.32 3.36 -8.31
CA GLN A 54 -4.71 4.53 -7.51
C GLN A 54 -3.94 4.59 -6.18
N ASP A 55 -3.75 3.46 -5.50
CA ASP A 55 -2.93 3.38 -4.29
C ASP A 55 -1.47 3.75 -4.55
N PHE A 56 -0.90 3.23 -5.64
CA PHE A 56 0.46 3.61 -6.06
C PHE A 56 0.58 5.09 -6.39
N ARG A 57 -0.40 5.67 -7.08
CA ARG A 57 -0.43 7.12 -7.37
C ARG A 57 -0.48 7.93 -6.09
N LEU A 58 -1.30 7.53 -5.11
CA LEU A 58 -1.38 8.19 -3.81
C LEU A 58 -0.03 8.14 -3.09
N MET A 59 0.62 6.97 -3.03
CA MET A 59 1.94 6.83 -2.42
C MET A 59 2.98 7.74 -3.08
N LEU A 60 3.05 7.77 -4.42
CA LEU A 60 3.98 8.61 -5.15
C LEU A 60 3.69 10.10 -4.94
N ALA A 61 2.42 10.51 -4.92
CA ALA A 61 2.02 11.87 -4.63
C ALA A 61 2.42 12.32 -3.23
N MET A 62 2.33 11.44 -2.21
CA MET A 62 2.81 11.75 -0.86
C MET A 62 4.31 12.02 -0.83
N TYR A 63 5.10 11.20 -1.52
CA TYR A 63 6.55 11.40 -1.60
C TYR A 63 6.92 12.68 -2.35
N MET A 64 6.26 12.95 -3.48
CA MET A 64 6.44 14.20 -4.23
C MET A 64 6.05 15.41 -3.39
N SER A 65 4.94 15.34 -2.65
CA SER A 65 4.48 16.40 -1.76
C SER A 65 5.49 16.68 -0.63
N GLY A 66 6.06 15.63 -0.04
CA GLY A 66 7.12 15.77 0.96
C GLY A 66 8.39 16.44 0.40
N LEU A 67 8.71 16.21 -0.87
CA LEU A 67 9.84 16.84 -1.54
C LEU A 67 9.56 18.31 -1.92
N SER A 68 8.37 18.59 -2.45
CA SER A 68 8.00 19.92 -2.96
C SER A 68 7.48 20.87 -1.87
N GLY A 69 7.07 20.34 -0.71
CA GLY A 69 6.50 21.11 0.39
C GLY A 69 5.09 21.63 0.10
N ARG A 70 4.38 21.06 -0.88
CA ARG A 70 3.05 21.47 -1.32
C ARG A 70 2.18 20.25 -1.70
N PRO A 71 0.84 20.37 -1.66
CA PRO A 71 -0.03 19.28 -2.11
C PRO A 71 0.21 18.95 -3.60
N GLU A 72 0.18 17.66 -3.93
CA GLU A 72 0.29 17.16 -5.30
C GLU A 72 -1.04 16.58 -5.78
N SER A 73 -1.36 16.79 -7.06
CA SER A 73 -2.54 16.18 -7.70
C SER A 73 -2.27 14.71 -8.01
N LEU A 74 -3.27 13.84 -7.78
CA LEU A 74 -3.18 12.42 -8.14
C LEU A 74 -3.24 12.19 -9.66
N GLU A 75 -3.72 13.18 -10.42
CA GLU A 75 -3.75 13.17 -11.88
C GLU A 75 -2.39 13.54 -12.50
N SER A 76 -1.49 14.13 -11.70
CA SER A 76 -0.16 14.48 -12.19
C SER A 76 0.68 13.22 -12.41
N PRO A 77 1.47 13.16 -13.50
CA PRO A 77 2.43 12.07 -13.66
C PRO A 77 3.46 12.09 -12.52
N PRO A 78 3.96 10.93 -12.08
CA PRO A 78 5.01 10.88 -11.08
C PRO A 78 6.29 11.55 -11.59
N MET A 79 6.99 12.23 -10.68
CA MET A 79 8.27 12.87 -10.96
C MET A 79 9.29 11.83 -11.45
N PRO A 80 9.99 12.07 -12.57
CA PRO A 80 11.11 11.25 -12.99
C PRO A 80 12.19 11.18 -11.91
N ASP A 81 12.78 10.00 -11.70
CA ASP A 81 13.85 9.79 -10.74
C ASP A 81 13.54 10.27 -9.30
N LEU A 82 12.26 10.17 -8.88
CA LEU A 82 11.80 10.61 -7.55
C LEU A 82 12.69 10.11 -6.40
N LEU A 83 13.14 8.85 -6.45
CA LEU A 83 14.03 8.30 -5.44
C LEU A 83 15.37 9.04 -5.36
N ALA A 84 15.96 9.40 -6.50
CA ALA A 84 17.20 10.16 -6.54
C ALA A 84 17.00 11.57 -5.98
N ALA A 85 15.89 12.23 -6.35
CA ALA A 85 15.55 13.55 -5.83
C ALA A 85 15.34 13.53 -4.30
N MET A 86 14.64 12.52 -3.77
CA MET A 86 14.48 12.32 -2.33
C MET A 86 15.82 12.11 -1.61
N ARG A 87 16.71 11.27 -2.16
CA ARG A 87 18.05 11.05 -1.60
C ARG A 87 18.85 12.35 -1.55
N SER A 88 18.80 13.15 -2.62
CA SER A 88 19.49 14.45 -2.67
C SER A 88 18.97 15.45 -1.64
N ARG A 89 17.69 15.37 -1.24
CA ARG A 89 17.08 16.30 -0.27
C ARG A 89 17.41 15.98 1.18
N LEU A 90 17.72 14.70 1.45
CA LEU A 90 18.02 14.16 2.78
C LEU A 90 19.52 14.10 3.10
N ALA A 91 20.39 14.30 2.10
CA ALA A 91 21.83 14.46 2.28
C ALA A 91 22.16 15.83 2.86
#